data_AF-A0A9V1EJC3-F1
#
_entry.id   AF-A0A9V1EJC3-F1
#
_cell.length_a   1.000
_cell.length_b   1.000
_cell.length_c   1.000
_cell.angle_alpha   90.00
_cell.angle_beta   90.00
_cell.angle_gamma   90.00
#
_symmetry.space_group_name_H-M   'P 1'
#
loop_
_entity.id
_entity.type
_entity.pdbx_description
1 polymer ?
#
loop_
_entity_poly.entity_id
_entity_poly.type
_entity_poly.pdbx_seq_one_letter_code
_entity_poly.pdbx_strand_id
1 'polypeptide(L)'
;MPAMRLFTCFLQLLAGLALPAVPPQQWALSAGNGSSEVEVVPFQEVWGRSYCRALERLVDIVSEYPSEVQHMFSPSCISLLRCTGCCGDENLHCVPVETVNVTMQLLKIHSEDRPSYVELTFSQHVRCECRPLREKMKPESHFVLTLLAYCRRRPKGRGKRKREKQRPRDCHLCGNTVPRR
;
A
#
# COMPACT_ATOMS: atom_id res chain seq x y z
N MET A 1 52.36 -50.31 -0.09
CA MET A 1 51.68 -49.03 -0.40
C MET A 1 50.55 -49.10 -1.46
N PRO A 2 49.78 -50.21 -1.67
CA PRO A 2 48.57 -50.18 -2.53
C PRO A 2 47.25 -50.05 -1.75
N ALA A 3 47.21 -50.43 -0.47
CA ALA A 3 45.99 -50.43 0.35
C ALA A 3 45.42 -49.03 0.63
N MET A 4 46.28 -48.00 0.67
CA MET A 4 45.85 -46.62 0.92
C MET A 4 45.16 -45.95 -0.28
N ARG A 5 45.37 -46.46 -1.52
CA ARG A 5 44.71 -45.90 -2.71
C ARG A 5 43.30 -46.45 -2.93
N LEU A 6 43.03 -47.66 -2.47
CA LEU A 6 41.69 -48.25 -2.49
C LEU A 6 40.76 -47.54 -1.49
N PHE A 7 41.28 -47.16 -0.32
CA PHE A 7 40.53 -46.39 0.68
C PHE A 7 40.15 -44.99 0.18
N THR A 8 41.04 -44.31 -0.54
CA THR A 8 40.72 -43.00 -1.13
C THR A 8 39.67 -43.09 -2.23
N CYS A 9 39.68 -44.16 -3.05
CA CYS A 9 38.61 -44.38 -4.03
C CYS A 9 37.27 -44.69 -3.36
N PHE A 10 37.25 -45.49 -2.30
CA PHE A 10 36.03 -45.80 -1.55
C PHE A 10 35.42 -44.55 -0.89
N LEU A 11 36.25 -43.67 -0.33
CA LEU A 11 35.78 -42.41 0.26
C LEU A 11 35.23 -41.42 -0.77
N GLN A 12 35.79 -41.37 -1.99
CA GLN A 12 35.26 -40.51 -3.05
C GLN A 12 33.95 -41.02 -3.66
N LEU A 13 33.71 -42.34 -3.68
CA LEU A 13 32.41 -42.90 -4.08
C LEU A 13 31.29 -42.57 -3.07
N LEU A 14 31.61 -42.45 -1.78
CA LEU A 14 30.62 -42.11 -0.74
C LEU A 14 30.26 -40.62 -0.70
N ALA A 15 31.15 -39.72 -1.17
CA ALA A 15 30.90 -38.28 -1.18
C ALA A 15 30.02 -37.79 -2.35
N GLY A 16 29.80 -38.61 -3.38
CA GLY A 16 28.99 -38.27 -4.56
C GLY A 16 27.47 -38.28 -4.33
N LEU A 17 26.99 -38.70 -3.16
CA LEU A 17 25.56 -38.82 -2.84
C LEU A 17 24.98 -37.64 -2.03
N ALA A 18 25.78 -36.61 -1.74
CA ALA A 18 25.35 -35.44 -0.97
C ALA A 18 25.28 -34.18 -1.84
N LEU A 19 24.49 -34.21 -2.91
CA LEU A 19 23.97 -32.98 -3.50
C LEU A 19 22.64 -32.66 -2.78
N PRO A 20 22.48 -31.47 -2.17
CA PRO A 20 21.17 -31.02 -1.76
C PRO A 20 20.29 -30.94 -3.00
N ALA A 21 19.22 -31.74 -3.01
CA ALA A 21 18.18 -31.68 -4.03
C ALA A 21 17.56 -30.28 -3.99
N VAL A 22 18.02 -29.39 -4.87
CA VAL A 22 17.31 -28.16 -5.21
C VAL A 22 15.97 -28.61 -5.79
N PRO A 23 14.82 -28.30 -5.17
CA PRO A 23 13.55 -28.64 -5.77
C PRO A 23 13.49 -27.93 -7.12
N PRO A 24 13.20 -28.65 -8.22
CA PRO A 24 13.02 -27.98 -9.49
C PRO A 24 11.86 -26.99 -9.32
N GLN A 25 12.11 -25.70 -9.53
CA GLN A 25 11.05 -24.74 -9.81
C GLN A 25 10.42 -25.16 -11.13
N GLN A 26 9.49 -26.10 -11.05
CA GLN A 26 8.59 -26.47 -12.12
C GLN A 26 7.63 -25.31 -12.28
N TRP A 27 7.90 -24.40 -13.21
CA TRP A 27 6.80 -23.70 -13.85
C TRP A 27 6.05 -24.75 -14.67
N ALA A 28 5.10 -25.43 -14.01
CA ALA A 28 4.13 -26.26 -14.67
C ALA A 28 3.25 -25.34 -15.53
N LEU A 29 3.69 -25.07 -16.76
CA LEU A 29 2.77 -24.79 -17.84
C LEU A 29 2.07 -26.12 -18.12
N SER A 30 1.04 -26.41 -17.35
CA SER A 30 0.19 -27.58 -17.56
C SER A 30 -0.39 -27.51 -18.97
N ALA A 31 0.07 -28.42 -19.84
CA ALA A 31 -0.69 -28.81 -21.03
C ALA A 31 -1.95 -29.54 -20.54
N GLY A 32 -2.98 -28.76 -20.21
CA GLY A 32 -4.24 -29.24 -19.67
C GLY A 32 -5.14 -29.78 -20.77
N ASN A 33 -5.41 -31.08 -20.67
CA ASN A 33 -6.52 -31.78 -21.30
C ASN A 33 -7.85 -31.01 -21.07
N GLY A 34 -8.71 -30.98 -22.08
CA GLY A 34 -9.95 -30.20 -22.09
C GLY A 34 -10.97 -30.63 -21.04
N SER A 35 -11.05 -29.86 -19.97
CA SER A 35 -12.27 -29.42 -19.31
C SER A 35 -11.89 -28.21 -18.48
N SER A 36 -12.09 -27.00 -19.02
CA SER A 36 -11.76 -25.76 -18.35
C SER A 36 -12.82 -25.45 -17.29
N GLU A 37 -12.93 -26.28 -16.27
CA GLU A 37 -13.58 -25.87 -15.03
C GLU A 37 -12.68 -24.81 -14.40
N VAL A 38 -13.17 -23.58 -14.32
CA VAL A 38 -12.47 -22.49 -13.66
C VAL A 38 -12.39 -22.82 -12.18
N GLU A 39 -11.19 -23.09 -11.68
CA GLU A 39 -10.94 -23.33 -10.27
C GLU A 39 -11.30 -22.07 -9.45
N VAL A 40 -12.26 -22.20 -8.54
CA VAL A 40 -12.69 -21.09 -7.67
C VAL A 40 -11.78 -21.03 -6.45
N VAL A 41 -11.04 -19.92 -6.30
CA VAL A 41 -10.22 -19.67 -5.11
C VAL A 41 -11.12 -19.50 -3.88
N PRO A 42 -10.93 -20.29 -2.80
CA PRO A 42 -11.77 -20.21 -1.60
C PRO A 42 -11.73 -18.84 -0.92
N PHE A 43 -12.84 -18.44 -0.29
CA PHE A 43 -12.96 -17.13 0.38
C PHE A 43 -11.84 -16.86 1.39
N GLN A 44 -11.48 -17.84 2.23
CA GLN A 44 -10.44 -17.69 3.25
C GLN A 44 -9.07 -17.37 2.62
N GLU A 45 -8.80 -17.92 1.46
CA GLU A 45 -7.59 -17.65 0.71
C GLU A 45 -7.61 -16.26 0.07
N VAL A 46 -8.74 -15.86 -0.52
CA VAL A 46 -8.92 -14.50 -1.04
C VAL A 46 -8.74 -13.46 0.07
N TRP A 47 -9.36 -13.69 1.23
CA TRP A 47 -9.25 -12.83 2.41
C TRP A 47 -7.81 -12.78 2.90
N GLY A 48 -7.16 -13.93 3.11
CA GLY A 48 -5.78 -13.98 3.61
C GLY A 48 -4.77 -13.33 2.66
N ARG A 49 -4.96 -13.48 1.35
CA ARG A 49 -4.08 -12.86 0.32
C ARG A 49 -4.29 -11.34 0.22
N SER A 50 -5.50 -10.85 0.47
CA SER A 50 -5.86 -9.43 0.38
C SER A 50 -5.75 -8.67 1.72
N TYR A 51 -5.59 -9.38 2.83
CA TYR A 51 -5.44 -8.75 4.15
C TYR A 51 -4.14 -7.93 4.26
N CYS A 52 -4.22 -6.84 5.04
CA CYS A 52 -3.12 -5.89 5.28
C CYS A 52 -1.78 -6.56 5.57
N ARG A 53 -0.82 -6.41 4.65
CA ARG A 53 0.55 -6.93 4.77
C ARG A 53 1.54 -6.13 3.92
N ALA A 54 2.83 -6.33 4.18
CA ALA A 54 3.89 -5.80 3.33
C ALA A 54 3.94 -6.62 2.03
N LEU A 55 3.70 -5.97 0.89
CA LEU A 55 3.87 -6.60 -0.42
C LEU A 55 4.81 -5.76 -1.27
N GLU A 56 5.49 -6.45 -2.16
CA GLU A 56 6.34 -5.85 -3.17
C GLU A 56 5.48 -5.03 -4.15
N ARG A 57 5.86 -3.76 -4.32
CA ARG A 57 5.20 -2.82 -5.21
C ARG A 57 6.26 -2.01 -5.96
N LEU A 58 6.01 -1.79 -7.24
CA LEU A 58 6.80 -0.85 -8.04
C LEU A 58 6.46 0.59 -7.65
N VAL A 59 7.49 1.33 -7.26
CA VAL A 59 7.42 2.74 -6.89
C VAL A 59 8.32 3.52 -7.84
N ASP A 60 7.78 4.62 -8.35
CA ASP A 60 8.52 5.57 -9.18
C ASP A 60 9.52 6.36 -8.32
N ILE A 61 10.75 6.50 -8.83
CA ILE A 61 11.85 7.10 -8.05
C ILE A 61 11.64 8.60 -7.85
N VAL A 62 11.10 9.28 -8.86
CA VAL A 62 10.86 10.73 -8.81
C VAL A 62 9.79 11.08 -7.79
N SER A 63 8.83 10.18 -7.59
CA SER A 63 7.80 10.31 -6.55
C SER A 63 8.37 10.22 -5.12
N GLU A 64 9.42 9.42 -4.90
CA GLU A 64 10.10 9.30 -3.60
C GLU A 64 11.13 10.42 -3.37
N TYR A 65 11.77 10.89 -4.45
CA TYR A 65 12.78 11.96 -4.44
C TYR A 65 12.35 13.14 -5.33
N PRO A 66 11.36 13.94 -4.91
CA PRO A 66 10.88 15.07 -5.70
C PRO A 66 11.93 16.17 -5.91
N SER A 67 13.02 16.17 -5.14
CA SER A 67 14.16 17.06 -5.36
C SER A 67 14.99 16.70 -6.59
N GLU A 68 14.93 15.46 -7.06
CA GLU A 68 15.73 14.94 -8.18
C GLU A 68 14.97 14.93 -9.51
N VAL A 69 13.83 15.63 -9.61
CA VAL A 69 12.94 15.67 -10.79
C VAL A 69 13.60 16.09 -12.11
N GLN A 70 14.76 16.76 -12.04
CA GLN A 70 15.52 17.18 -13.22
C GLN A 70 16.28 16.02 -13.88
N HIS A 71 16.40 14.87 -13.19
CA HIS A 71 17.17 13.72 -13.64
C HIS A 71 16.26 12.55 -14.01
N MET A 72 16.71 11.77 -14.99
CA MET A 72 16.10 10.49 -15.32
C MET A 72 16.87 9.37 -14.64
N PHE A 73 16.17 8.37 -14.13
CA PHE A 73 16.78 7.19 -13.53
C PHE A 73 16.50 5.96 -14.38
N SER A 74 17.49 5.07 -14.46
CA SER A 74 17.36 3.73 -15.03
C SER A 74 17.73 2.68 -13.98
N PRO A 75 16.79 1.80 -13.58
CA PRO A 75 15.37 1.79 -13.97
C PRO A 75 14.64 3.05 -13.45
N SER A 76 13.47 3.39 -14.02
CA SER A 76 12.65 4.53 -13.57
C SER A 76 11.75 4.20 -12.37
N CYS A 77 11.46 2.92 -12.18
CA CYS A 77 10.77 2.40 -11.01
C CYS A 77 11.58 1.29 -10.35
N ILE A 78 11.39 1.14 -9.05
CA ILE A 78 12.06 0.13 -8.24
C ILE A 78 11.04 -0.64 -7.42
N SER A 79 11.43 -1.84 -7.00
CA SER A 79 10.59 -2.72 -6.21
C SER A 79 10.83 -2.52 -4.71
N LEU A 80 9.81 -2.12 -3.97
CA LEU A 80 9.88 -1.90 -2.52
C LEU A 80 8.73 -2.60 -1.81
N LEU A 81 8.98 -3.04 -0.58
CA LEU A 81 7.89 -3.46 0.31
C LEU A 81 7.08 -2.26 0.77
N ARG A 82 5.79 -2.28 0.46
CA ARG A 82 4.80 -1.29 0.91
C ARG A 82 3.62 -2.00 1.53
N CYS A 83 3.07 -1.38 2.57
CA CYS A 83 1.84 -1.87 3.19
C CYS A 83 0.69 -1.67 2.21
N THR A 84 -0.02 -2.76 1.93
CA THR A 84 -1.18 -2.78 1.04
C THR A 84 -2.15 -3.86 1.51
N GLY A 85 -3.37 -3.82 0.97
CA GLY A 85 -4.45 -4.72 1.36
C GLY A 85 -5.57 -4.01 2.11
N CYS A 86 -6.62 -4.77 2.39
CA CYS A 86 -7.81 -4.31 3.09
C CYS A 86 -7.80 -4.79 4.55
N CYS A 87 -8.54 -4.08 5.39
CA CYS A 87 -8.64 -4.34 6.83
C CYS A 87 -9.98 -4.94 7.27
N GLY A 88 -10.89 -5.19 6.32
CA GLY A 88 -12.24 -5.72 6.59
C GLY A 88 -13.25 -4.69 7.10
N ASP A 89 -12.79 -3.54 7.60
CA ASP A 89 -13.61 -2.43 8.07
C ASP A 89 -13.15 -1.15 7.36
N GLU A 90 -14.11 -0.37 6.84
CA GLU A 90 -13.86 0.89 6.11
C GLU A 90 -13.26 1.98 7.02
N ASN A 91 -13.46 1.86 8.33
CA ASN A 91 -12.89 2.77 9.33
C ASN A 91 -11.44 2.41 9.69
N LEU A 92 -10.89 1.33 9.14
CA LEU A 92 -9.50 0.92 9.33
C LEU A 92 -8.69 1.12 8.05
N HIS A 93 -7.44 1.52 8.21
CA HIS A 93 -6.49 1.62 7.10
C HIS A 93 -5.20 0.87 7.43
N CYS A 94 -4.60 0.26 6.40
CA CYS A 94 -3.37 -0.50 6.51
C CYS A 94 -2.17 0.45 6.56
N VAL A 95 -1.44 0.44 7.67
CA VAL A 95 -0.30 1.34 7.91
C VAL A 95 0.96 0.58 8.30
N PRO A 96 2.15 1.11 7.95
CA PRO A 96 3.40 0.57 8.47
C PRO A 96 3.51 0.82 9.96
N VAL A 97 3.97 -0.20 10.67
CA VAL A 97 4.33 -0.14 12.10
C VAL A 97 5.82 -0.35 12.31
N GLU A 98 6.52 -0.85 11.31
CA GLU A 98 7.97 -0.99 11.30
C GLU A 98 8.50 -0.80 9.88
N THR A 99 9.59 -0.03 9.76
CA THR A 99 10.22 0.32 8.49
C THR A 99 11.72 0.14 8.56
N VAL A 100 12.32 -0.27 7.44
CA VAL A 100 13.77 -0.39 7.27
C VAL A 100 14.21 0.35 6.03
N ASN A 101 15.46 0.81 6.01
CA ASN A 101 16.02 1.47 4.85
C ASN A 101 16.78 0.44 3.99
N VAL A 102 16.66 0.56 2.67
CA VAL A 102 17.41 -0.25 1.70
C VAL A 102 18.04 0.66 0.67
N THR A 103 19.34 0.51 0.50
CA THR A 103 20.12 1.25 -0.49
C THR A 103 20.19 0.44 -1.78
N MET A 104 19.88 1.10 -2.89
CA MET A 104 19.90 0.52 -4.23
C MET A 104 20.81 1.34 -5.13
N GLN A 105 21.46 0.68 -6.08
CA GLN A 105 22.25 1.33 -7.11
C GLN A 105 21.40 1.57 -8.36
N LEU A 106 21.45 2.78 -8.89
CA LEU A 106 20.70 3.20 -10.07
C LEU A 106 21.60 3.96 -11.04
N LEU A 107 21.23 3.96 -12.32
CA LEU A 107 21.88 4.80 -13.32
C LEU A 107 21.16 6.15 -13.38
N LYS A 108 21.86 7.21 -12.98
CA LYS A 108 21.41 8.60 -13.09
C LYS A 108 21.82 9.15 -14.44
N ILE A 109 20.84 9.63 -15.19
CA ILE A 109 20.99 10.20 -16.53
C ILE A 109 20.60 11.68 -16.45
N HIS A 110 21.55 12.56 -16.72
CA HIS A 110 21.35 14.00 -16.84
C HIS A 110 21.57 14.41 -18.29
N SER A 111 20.93 15.49 -18.74
CA SER A 111 21.06 15.96 -20.13
C SER A 111 22.44 16.53 -20.44
N GLU A 112 23.09 17.16 -19.46
CA GLU A 112 24.37 17.86 -19.64
C GLU A 112 25.58 16.99 -19.29
N ASP A 113 25.39 16.00 -18.40
CA ASP A 113 26.46 15.16 -17.86
C ASP A 113 26.43 13.73 -18.40
N ARG A 114 27.56 13.04 -18.28
CA ARG A 114 27.61 11.61 -18.59
C ARG A 114 26.76 10.81 -17.60
N PRO A 115 26.09 9.73 -18.06
CA PRO A 115 25.40 8.82 -17.17
C PRO A 115 26.33 8.26 -16.09
N SER A 116 25.86 8.22 -14.85
CA SER A 116 26.65 7.77 -13.69
C SER A 116 25.84 6.88 -12.76
N TYR A 117 26.51 5.95 -12.09
CA TYR A 117 25.87 5.14 -11.06
C TYR A 117 25.78 5.92 -9.75
N VAL A 118 24.62 5.88 -9.12
CA VAL A 118 24.33 6.51 -7.84
C VAL A 118 23.68 5.52 -6.88
N GLU A 119 23.90 5.73 -5.59
CA GLU A 119 23.26 4.96 -4.53
C GLU A 119 22.16 5.80 -3.87
N LEU A 120 20.93 5.30 -3.91
CA LEU A 120 19.78 5.95 -3.29
C LEU A 120 19.19 5.03 -2.22
N THR A 121 18.67 5.61 -1.15
CA THR A 121 18.23 4.86 0.05
C THR A 121 16.74 5.02 0.28
N PHE A 122 15.99 3.95 0.08
CA PHE A 122 14.53 3.95 0.13
C PHE A 122 14.01 3.33 1.43
N SER A 123 12.88 3.83 1.91
CA SER A 123 12.17 3.24 3.06
C SER A 123 11.25 2.10 2.61
N GLN A 124 11.40 0.95 3.27
CA GLN A 124 10.58 -0.24 3.09
C GLN A 124 9.75 -0.52 4.34
N HIS A 125 8.53 -1.00 4.15
CA HIS A 125 7.65 -1.41 5.23
C HIS A 125 7.86 -2.90 5.49
N VAL A 126 8.33 -3.28 6.68
CA VAL A 126 8.56 -4.70 7.01
C VAL A 126 7.43 -5.30 7.84
N ARG A 127 6.64 -4.46 8.51
CA ARG A 127 5.48 -4.89 9.29
C ARG A 127 4.34 -3.88 9.16
N CYS A 128 3.13 -4.40 8.96
CA CYS A 128 1.91 -3.62 8.70
C CYS A 128 0.80 -4.01 9.66
N GLU A 129 -0.05 -3.06 10.04
CA GLU A 129 -1.23 -3.30 10.87
C GLU A 129 -2.42 -2.43 10.41
N CYS A 130 -3.62 -2.91 10.70
CA CYS A 130 -4.85 -2.16 10.52
C CYS A 130 -5.06 -1.21 11.71
N ARG A 131 -5.11 0.09 11.45
CA ARG A 131 -5.33 1.12 12.48
C ARG A 131 -6.57 1.97 12.15
N PRO A 132 -7.30 2.47 13.17
CA PRO A 132 -8.42 3.37 12.97
C PRO A 132 -8.02 4.60 12.16
N LEU A 133 -8.84 4.95 11.17
CA LEU A 133 -8.71 6.19 10.42
C LEU A 133 -8.88 7.33 11.41
N ARG A 134 -7.81 8.10 11.64
CA ARG A 134 -7.96 9.39 12.32
C ARG A 134 -8.66 10.29 11.33
N GLU A 135 -9.97 10.47 11.50
CA GLU A 135 -10.67 11.56 10.84
C GLU A 135 -9.87 12.83 11.16
N LYS A 136 -9.26 13.43 10.13
CA LYS A 136 -8.72 14.77 10.24
C LYS A 136 -9.94 15.62 10.61
N MET A 137 -10.10 15.95 11.90
CA MET A 137 -11.05 16.95 12.33
C MET A 137 -10.80 18.17 11.44
N LYS A 138 -11.70 18.43 10.49
CA LYS A 138 -11.68 19.67 9.75
C LYS A 138 -11.76 20.77 10.83
N PRO A 139 -10.83 21.75 10.85
CA PRO A 139 -10.84 22.82 11.85
C PRO A 139 -12.12 23.67 11.82
N GLU A 140 -12.96 23.49 10.80
CA GLU A 140 -14.29 24.10 10.68
C GLU A 140 -15.29 23.67 11.77
N SER A 141 -15.07 22.50 12.41
CA SER A 141 -15.94 21.98 13.48
C SER A 141 -15.91 22.81 14.77
N HIS A 142 -14.80 23.50 15.05
CA HIS A 142 -14.72 24.41 16.20
C HIS A 142 -15.60 25.66 16.01
N PHE A 143 -15.74 26.14 14.78
CA PHE A 143 -16.56 27.32 14.48
C PHE A 143 -18.06 27.01 14.58
N VAL A 144 -18.49 25.84 14.07
CA VAL A 144 -19.90 25.42 14.11
C VAL A 144 -20.35 25.13 15.55
N LEU A 145 -19.52 24.47 16.37
CA LEU A 145 -19.83 24.25 17.79
C LEU A 145 -19.92 25.57 18.57
N THR A 146 -19.05 26.53 18.26
CA THR A 146 -19.08 27.87 18.87
C THR A 146 -20.34 28.65 18.47
N LEU A 147 -20.77 28.58 17.20
CA LEU A 147 -22.01 29.20 16.72
C LEU A 147 -23.28 28.56 17.32
N LEU A 148 -23.33 27.23 17.42
CA LEU A 148 -24.46 26.54 18.06
C LEU A 148 -24.51 26.84 19.57
N ALA A 149 -23.36 26.98 20.23
CA ALA A 149 -23.28 27.45 21.62
C ALA A 149 -23.71 28.92 21.77
N TYR A 150 -23.33 29.80 20.83
CA TYR A 150 -23.75 31.20 20.81
C TYR A 150 -25.26 31.36 20.60
N CYS A 151 -25.85 30.58 19.68
CA CYS A 151 -27.29 30.56 19.43
C CYS A 151 -28.09 30.05 20.63
N ARG A 152 -27.56 29.11 21.43
CA ARG A 152 -28.21 28.63 22.66
C ARG A 152 -28.19 29.64 23.81
N ARG A 153 -27.31 30.66 23.78
CA ARG A 153 -27.19 31.67 24.85
C ARG A 153 -28.11 32.89 24.68
N ARG A 154 -28.92 33.00 23.61
CA ARG A 154 -29.89 34.11 23.54
C ARG A 154 -31.01 33.93 24.57
N PRO A 155 -31.20 34.87 25.52
CA PRO A 155 -32.35 34.84 26.42
C PRO A 155 -33.63 35.07 25.63
N LYS A 156 -34.67 34.28 25.94
CA LYS A 156 -36.01 34.33 25.36
C LYS A 156 -36.71 35.62 25.83
N GLY A 157 -36.38 36.76 25.22
CA GLY A 157 -36.98 38.06 25.51
C GLY A 157 -38.36 38.23 24.87
N ARG A 158 -39.39 38.40 25.71
CA ARG A 158 -40.75 38.85 25.37
C ARG A 158 -40.74 40.13 24.54
N GLY A 159 -41.52 40.19 23.44
CA GLY A 159 -41.86 41.46 22.79
C GLY A 159 -42.63 41.32 21.46
N LYS A 160 -43.90 41.71 21.45
CA LYS A 160 -44.79 41.81 20.27
C LYS A 160 -44.37 42.98 19.35
N ARG A 161 -44.37 42.79 18.01
CA ARG A 161 -45.19 43.56 17.05
C ARG A 161 -44.93 43.22 15.56
N LYS A 162 -46.05 43.04 14.88
CA LYS A 162 -46.40 43.02 13.45
C LYS A 162 -45.55 43.92 12.51
N ARG A 163 -45.06 43.37 11.40
CA ARG A 163 -45.07 44.04 10.08
C ARG A 163 -45.11 43.05 8.92
N GLU A 164 -45.84 43.47 7.91
CA GLU A 164 -46.44 42.76 6.79
C GLU A 164 -45.59 42.85 5.51
N LYS A 165 -45.58 41.74 4.75
CA LYS A 165 -45.46 41.58 3.28
C LYS A 165 -44.18 42.04 2.56
N GLN A 166 -43.41 41.07 2.05
CA GLN A 166 -43.12 40.89 0.62
C GLN A 166 -42.46 39.52 0.35
N ARG A 167 -42.93 38.83 -0.70
CA ARG A 167 -42.49 37.54 -1.28
C ARG A 167 -41.72 37.88 -2.59
N PRO A 168 -41.24 36.92 -3.39
CA PRO A 168 -40.30 35.79 -3.19
C PRO A 168 -39.07 35.91 -4.15
N ARG A 169 -38.01 35.11 -4.00
CA ARG A 169 -37.26 34.52 -5.14
C ARG A 169 -36.64 33.18 -4.77
N ASP A 170 -36.75 32.25 -5.70
CA ASP A 170 -36.37 30.84 -5.68
C ASP A 170 -34.89 30.58 -5.36
N CYS A 171 -34.65 29.50 -4.59
CA CYS A 171 -33.50 28.62 -4.81
C CYS A 171 -34.03 27.19 -4.86
N HIS A 172 -34.31 26.74 -6.08
CA HIS A 172 -34.46 25.33 -6.42
C HIS A 172 -33.08 24.64 -6.37
N LEU A 173 -33.07 23.40 -5.85
CA LEU A 173 -32.00 22.38 -5.92
C LEU A 173 -30.88 22.58 -4.86
N CYS A 174 -30.61 21.66 -3.93
CA CYS A 174 -30.55 20.21 -4.08
C CYS A 174 -31.31 19.46 -2.97
N GLY A 175 -32.35 18.74 -3.37
CA GLY A 175 -32.65 17.45 -2.75
C GLY A 175 -31.74 16.39 -3.34
N ASN A 176 -31.26 15.48 -2.50
CA ASN A 176 -31.43 14.03 -2.66
C ASN A 176 -30.57 13.31 -1.63
N THR A 177 -31.18 13.11 -0.46
CA THR A 177 -30.97 11.93 0.38
C THR A 177 -31.25 10.67 -0.44
N VAL A 178 -30.34 9.70 -0.44
CA VAL A 178 -30.60 8.31 -0.83
C VAL A 178 -29.86 7.39 0.16
N PRO A 179 -30.43 6.22 0.52
CA PRO A 179 -30.30 5.61 1.84
C PRO A 179 -29.15 4.61 1.99
N ARG A 180 -28.79 4.35 3.25
CA ARG A 180 -27.96 3.21 3.67
C ARG A 180 -28.67 1.89 3.34
N ARG A 181 -27.93 0.97 2.72
CA ARG A 181 -28.10 -0.48 2.90
C ARG A 181 -27.00 -0.95 3.84
#